data_AF-A0A418GPE2-F1
#
_entry.id   AF-A0A418GPE2-F1
#
_cell.length_a   1.000
_cell.length_b   1.000
_cell.length_c   1.000
_cell.angle_alpha   90.00
_cell.angle_beta   90.00
_cell.angle_gamma   90.00
#
_symmetry.space_group_name_H-M   'P 1'
#
loop_
_entity.id
_entity.type
_entity.pdbx_description
1 polymer ?
#
loop_
_entity_poly.entity_id
_entity_poly.type
_entity_poly.pdbx_seq_one_letter_code
_entity_poly.pdbx_strand_id
1 'polypeptide(L)' 'HEYFRRILCQMIGRWVEAGEAPADINLLGEMVKNICFNNARDYFSIELN' A
#
# COMPACT_ATOMS: atom_id res chain seq x y z
N HIS A 1 2.05 -13.26 -0.01
CA HIS A 1 1.96 -11.80 -0.28
C HIS A 1 0.75 -11.39 -1.11
N GLU A 2 0.35 -12.12 -2.15
CA GLU A 2 -0.80 -11.73 -2.98
C GLU A 2 -2.11 -11.57 -2.19
N TYR A 3 -2.44 -12.52 -1.32
CA TYR A 3 -3.65 -12.44 -0.47
C TYR A 3 -3.64 -11.21 0.46
N PHE A 4 -2.50 -10.92 1.08
CA PHE A 4 -2.29 -9.70 1.87
C PHE A 4 -2.52 -8.43 1.04
N ARG A 5 -1.97 -8.36 -0.18
CA ARG A 5 -2.16 -7.22 -1.10
C ARG A 5 -3.62 -7.02 -1.46
N ARG A 6 -4.36 -8.11 -1.71
CA ARG A 6 -5.80 -8.05 -2.01
C ARG A 6 -6.60 -7.50 -0.83
N ILE A 7 -6.35 -7.96 0.38
CA ILE A 7 -7.00 -7.44 1.60
C ILE A 7 -6.66 -5.96 1.80
N LEU A 8 -5.38 -5.59 1.69
CA LEU A 8 -4.93 -4.21 1.84
C LEU A 8 -5.63 -3.27 0.84
N CYS A 9 -5.64 -3.63 -0.44
CA CYS A 9 -6.32 -2.83 -1.46
C CYS A 9 -7.83 -2.76 -1.25
N GLN A 10 -8.47 -3.86 -0.80
CA GLN A 10 -9.90 -3.86 -0.49
C GLN A 10 -10.22 -2.94 0.69
N MET A 11 -9.40 -2.95 1.75
CA MET A 11 -9.57 -2.08 2.91
C MET A 11 -9.45 -0.59 2.51
N ILE A 12 -8.39 -0.24 1.76
CA ILE A 12 -8.20 1.12 1.27
C ILE A 12 -9.36 1.57 0.39
N GLY A 13 -9.84 0.71 -0.51
CA GLY A 13 -11.01 1.00 -1.35
C GLY A 13 -12.25 1.34 -0.54
N ARG A 14 -12.52 0.60 0.54
CA ARG A 14 -13.65 0.87 1.44
C ARG A 14 -13.52 2.22 2.16
N TRP A 15 -12.31 2.60 2.59
CA TRP A 15 -12.09 3.93 3.20
C TRP A 15 -12.36 5.07 2.22
N VAL A 16 -11.98 4.89 0.95
CA VAL A 16 -12.28 5.88 -0.10
C VAL A 16 -13.79 5.97 -0.34
N GLU A 17 -14.47 4.83 -0.48
CA GLU A 17 -15.94 4.79 -0.67
C GLU A 17 -16.70 5.39 0.52
N ALA A 18 -16.20 5.22 1.74
CA ALA A 18 -16.77 5.79 2.96
C ALA A 18 -16.43 7.28 3.18
N GLY A 19 -15.56 7.87 2.35
CA GLY A 19 -15.08 9.26 2.53
C GLY A 19 -14.08 9.44 3.67
N GLU A 20 -13.53 8.36 4.21
CA GLU A 20 -12.53 8.37 5.29
C GLU A 20 -11.11 8.61 4.77
N ALA A 21 -10.87 8.35 3.48
CA ALA A 21 -9.62 8.62 2.79
C ALA A 21 -9.87 9.36 1.46
N PRO A 22 -8.95 10.22 1.01
CA PRO A 22 -9.09 10.91 -0.26
C PRO A 22 -9.02 9.93 -1.44
N ALA A 23 -9.84 10.16 -2.46
CA ALA A 23 -9.80 9.41 -3.73
C ALA A 23 -8.61 9.84 -4.62
N ASP A 24 -7.39 9.82 -4.07
CA ASP A 24 -6.15 10.17 -4.77
C ASP A 24 -5.33 8.90 -5.07
N ILE A 25 -5.37 8.48 -6.34
CA ILE A 25 -4.71 7.25 -6.79
C ILE A 25 -3.18 7.32 -6.69
N ASN A 26 -2.58 8.50 -6.81
CA ASN A 26 -1.14 8.66 -6.74
C ASN A 26 -0.68 8.49 -5.30
N LEU A 27 -1.35 9.17 -4.36
CA LEU A 27 -1.08 9.05 -2.92
C LEU A 27 -1.28 7.60 -2.44
N LEU A 28 -2.44 7.02 -2.74
CA LEU A 28 -2.79 5.67 -2.28
C LEU A 28 -1.94 4.59 -2.96
N GLY A 29 -1.64 4.76 -4.25
CA GLY A 29 -0.76 3.86 -4.99
C GLY A 29 0.65 3.84 -4.41
N GLU A 30 1.19 4.99 -4.05
CA GLU A 30 2.51 5.09 -3.41
C GLU A 30 2.51 4.46 -2.01
N MET A 31 1.45 4.69 -1.23
CA MET A 31 1.26 4.03 0.07
C MET A 31 1.24 2.49 -0.06
N VAL A 32 0.53 1.95 -1.05
CA VAL A 32 0.49 0.50 -1.30
C VAL A 32 1.87 -0.03 -1.66
N LYS A 33 2.63 0.63 -2.54
CA LYS A 33 4.02 0.22 -2.88
C LYS A 33 4.92 0.23 -1.65
N ASN A 34 4.80 1.27 -0.83
CA ASN A 34 5.57 1.43 0.39
C ASN A 34 5.29 0.29 1.37
N ILE A 35 4.02 -0.01 1.64
CA ILE A 35 3.62 -1.11 2.52
C ILE A 35 4.05 -2.48 1.95
N CYS A 36 3.93 -2.66 0.62
CA CYS A 36 4.18 -3.94 -0.01
C CYS A 36 5.66 -4.28 -0.16
N PHE A 37 6.55 -3.28 -0.16
CA PHE A 37 7.97 -3.52 -0.39
C PHE A 37 8.90 -2.41 0.12
N ASN A 38 8.71 -1.15 -0.29
CA ASN A 38 9.76 -0.13 -0.07
C ASN A 38 10.08 0.06 1.42
N ASN A 39 9.07 0.06 2.30
CA ASN A 39 9.28 0.19 3.74
C ASN A 39 10.12 -0.97 4.29
N ALA A 40 9.86 -2.21 3.87
CA ALA A 40 10.63 -3.36 4.32
C ALA A 40 12.06 -3.32 3.77
N ARG A 41 12.23 -2.96 2.49
CA ARG A 41 13.55 -2.76 1.88
C ARG A 41 14.35 -1.74 2.68
N ASP A 42 13.77 -0.58 2.96
CA ASP A 42 14.47 0.53 3.62
C ASP A 42 14.75 0.22 5.09
N TYR A 43 13.78 -0.39 5.79
CA TYR A 43 13.90 -0.76 7.20
C TYR A 43 14.97 -1.83 7.44
N PHE A 44 15.03 -2.85 6.58
CA PHE A 44 16.00 -3.93 6.69
C PHE A 44 17.26 -3.72 5.85
N SER A 45 17.37 -2.56 5.16
CA SER A 45 18.47 -2.25 4.23
C SER A 45 18.74 -3.38 3.23
N ILE A 46 17.67 -3.92 2.61
CA ILE A 46 17.77 -5.03 1.66
C ILE A 46 18.39 -4.51 0.36
N GLU A 47 19.57 -5.00 0.01
CA GLU A 47 20.16 -4.81 -1.31
C GLU A 47 19.44 -5.70 -2.34
N LEU A 48 19.02 -5.08 -3.45
CA LEU A 48 18.51 -5.82 -4.59
C LEU A 48 19.67 -6.07 -5.55
N ASN A 49 20.03 -7.35 -5.70
CA ASN A 49 21.05 -7.82 -6.65
C ASN A 49 20.59 -7.68 -8.09
#